data_AF-A0A1S3K2P2-F1
#
_entry.id   AF-A0A1S3K2P2-F1
#
_cell.length_a   1.000
_cell.length_b   1.000
_cell.length_c   1.000
_cell.angle_alpha   90.00
_cell.angle_beta   90.00
_cell.angle_gamma   90.00
#
_symmetry.space_group_name_H-M   'P 1'
#
loop_
_entity.id
_entity.type
_entity.pdbx_description
1 polymer ?
#
loop_
_entity_poly.entity_id
_entity_poly.type
_entity_poly.pdbx_seq_one_letter_code
_entity_poly.pdbx_strand_id
1 'polypeptide(L)' 'MIVGTLKGFDQTINLILDESHERVYSSQQGVEQVVLGLYIIRGDNVAVVGEIDDEADKQVDYVNIRAEPLNPVQH' A
#
# COMPACT_ATOMS: atom_id res chain seq x y z
N MET A 1 2.67 -3.09 1.81
CA MET A 1 1.69 -2.64 0.78
C MET A 1 1.34 -1.20 1.06
N ILE A 2 1.52 -0.29 0.12
CA ILE A 2 1.29 1.15 0.36
C ILE A 2 -0.13 1.51 -0.05
N VAL A 3 -0.81 2.27 0.82
CA VAL A 3 -2.14 2.83 0.59
C VAL A 3 -2.04 4.34 0.79
N GLY A 4 -2.67 5.11 -0.09
CA GLY A 4 -2.69 6.57 0.00
C GLY A 4 -3.52 7.17 -1.13
N THR A 5 -3.72 8.48 -1.07
CA THR A 5 -4.42 9.22 -2.14
C THR A 5 -3.45 9.52 -3.28
N LEU A 6 -3.70 8.94 -4.46
CA LEU A 6 -2.93 9.26 -5.66
C LEU A 6 -3.17 10.73 -6.08
N LYS A 7 -2.15 11.57 -5.95
CA LYS A 7 -2.20 12.98 -6.35
C LYS A 7 -1.68 13.23 -7.76
N GLY A 8 -0.80 12.36 -8.25
CA GLY A 8 -0.23 12.49 -9.58
C GLY A 8 0.57 11.27 -9.99
N PHE A 9 0.69 11.11 -11.30
CA PHE A 9 1.54 10.11 -11.93
C PHE A 9 2.13 10.68 -13.23
N ASP A 10 3.19 10.05 -13.74
CA ASP A 10 3.77 10.36 -15.05
C ASP A 10 3.76 9.15 -16.00
N GLN A 11 4.25 9.34 -17.22
CA GLN A 11 4.30 8.31 -18.27
C GLN A 11 5.22 7.13 -17.95
N THR A 12 6.09 7.27 -16.93
CA THR A 12 6.97 6.19 -16.44
C THR A 12 6.43 5.54 -15.17
N ILE A 13 5.19 5.88 -14.76
CA ILE A 13 4.52 5.34 -13.58
C ILE A 13 5.20 5.75 -12.27
N ASN A 14 5.93 6.87 -12.25
CA ASN A 14 6.29 7.47 -10.96
C ASN A 14 5.00 7.97 -10.30
N LEU A 15 4.80 7.66 -9.01
CA LEU A 15 3.58 7.96 -8.28
C LEU A 15 3.85 8.97 -7.17
N ILE A 16 2.95 9.94 -7.01
CA ILE A 16 2.88 10.82 -5.85
C ILE A 16 1.65 10.44 -5.05
N LEU A 17 1.86 9.91 -3.84
CA LEU A 17 0.81 9.55 -2.90
C LEU A 17 0.82 10.52 -1.73
N ASP A 18 -0.36 10.97 -1.33
CA ASP A 18 -0.57 11.78 -0.14
C ASP A 18 -1.30 10.97 0.94
N GLU A 19 -1.21 11.40 2.19
CA GLU A 19 -1.80 10.72 3.36
C GLU A 19 -1.49 9.21 3.39
N SER A 20 -0.31 8.84 2.91
CA SER A 20 0.03 7.44 2.69
C SER A 20 0.48 6.73 3.96
N HIS A 21 0.18 5.44 4.01
CA HIS A 21 0.65 4.50 5.02
C HIS A 21 1.00 3.16 4.39
N GLU A 22 1.92 2.43 5.00
CA GLU A 22 2.24 1.06 4.62
C GLU A 22 1.54 0.06 5.53
N ARG A 23 0.83 -0.89 4.93
CA ARG A 23 0.29 -2.09 5.58
C ARG A 23 1.32 -3.21 5.52
N VAL A 24 1.80 -3.63 6.68
CA VAL A 24 2.75 -4.73 6.87
C VAL A 24 1.99 -5.95 7.38
N TYR A 25 2.00 -7.03 6.59
CA TYR A 25 1.30 -8.28 6.89
C TYR A 25 2.25 -9.28 7.54
N SER A 26 1.74 -10.02 8.53
CA SER A 26 2.46 -11.06 9.26
C SER A 26 1.55 -12.26 9.48
N SER A 27 2.14 -13.46 9.52
CA SER A 27 1.42 -14.67 9.90
C SER A 27 1.21 -14.81 11.41
N GLN A 28 1.91 -14.00 12.21
CA GLN A 28 1.90 -14.08 13.67
C GLN A 28 1.12 -12.94 14.34
N GLN A 29 1.12 -11.76 13.72
CA GLN A 29 0.54 -10.53 14.27
C GLN A 29 -0.46 -9.92 13.29
N GLY A 30 -1.34 -9.07 13.82
CA GLY A 30 -2.23 -8.23 13.01
C GLY A 30 -1.46 -7.32 12.06
N VAL A 31 -2.17 -6.74 11.09
CA VAL A 31 -1.57 -5.80 10.14
C VAL A 31 -1.13 -4.53 10.87
N GLU A 32 0.14 -4.17 10.68
CA GLU A 32 0.69 -2.90 11.16
C GLU A 32 0.52 -1.82 10.07
N GLN A 33 0.18 -0.60 10.49
CA GLN A 33 0.08 0.57 9.61
C GLN A 33 1.17 1.58 9.95
N VAL A 34 2.14 1.74 9.06
CA VAL A 34 3.25 2.67 9.21
C VAL A 34 2.97 3.94 8.41
N VAL A 35 2.82 5.08 9.08
CA VAL A 35 2.52 6.36 8.42
C VAL A 35 3.72 6.87 7.63
N LEU A 36 3.49 7.27 6.39
CA LEU A 36 4.50 7.82 5.47
C LEU A 36 4.20 9.28 5.09
N GLY A 37 2.92 9.67 5.02
CA GLY A 37 2.50 11.02 4.63
C GLY A 37 2.61 11.22 3.11
N LEU A 38 3.27 12.31 2.68
CA LEU A 38 3.59 12.52 1.27
C LEU A 38 4.72 11.59 0.84
N TYR A 39 4.46 10.71 -0.12
CA TYR A 39 5.38 9.66 -0.54
C TYR A 39 5.49 9.57 -2.07
N ILE A 40 6.72 9.51 -2.57
CA ILE A 40 7.00 9.42 -4.01
C ILE A 40 7.57 8.03 -4.31
N ILE A 41 6.94 7.31 -5.22
CA ILE A 41 7.36 5.96 -5.64
C ILE A 41 7.91 6.05 -7.07
N ARG A 42 9.11 5.51 -7.29
CA ARG A 42 9.67 5.37 -8.64
C ARG A 42 8.96 4.25 -9.40
N GLY A 43 8.60 4.50 -10.65
CA GLY A 43 7.78 3.59 -11.46
C GLY A 43 8.38 2.20 -11.67
N ASP A 44 9.71 2.09 -11.75
CA ASP A 44 10.39 0.78 -11.84
C ASP A 44 10.16 -0.12 -10.60
N ASN A 45 9.74 0.47 -9.47
CA ASN A 45 9.41 -0.25 -8.24
C ASN A 45 7.89 -0.50 -8.09
N VAL A 46 7.07 -0.07 -9.05
CA VAL A 46 5.62 -0.26 -9.01
C VAL A 46 5.28 -1.58 -9.70
N ALA A 47 4.74 -2.53 -8.91
CA ALA A 47 4.25 -3.80 -9.46
C ALA A 47 2.79 -3.68 -9.94
N VAL A 48 1.90 -3.17 -9.09
CA VAL A 48 0.45 -3.05 -9.33
C VAL A 48 -0.08 -1.81 -8.62
N VAL A 49 -1.06 -1.14 -9.22
CA VAL A 49 -1.89 -0.11 -8.59
C VAL A 49 -3.35 -0.58 -8.67
N GLY A 50 -4.05 -0.57 -7.54
CA GLY A 50 -5.46 -0.96 -7.46
C GLY A 50 -6.29 0.15 -6.83
N GLU A 51 -7.47 0.40 -7.38
CA GLU A 51 -8.48 1.26 -6.75
C GLU A 51 -9.09 0.54 -5.54
N ILE A 52 -9.38 1.30 -4.50
CA ILE A 52 -9.93 0.80 -3.24
C ILE A 52 -11.26 1.51 -2.99
N ASP A 53 -12.26 0.76 -2.54
CA ASP A 53 -13.48 1.32 -1.98
C ASP A 53 -13.22 1.74 -0.53
N ASP A 54 -13.20 3.04 -0.28
CA ASP A 54 -12.90 3.63 1.03
C ASP A 54 -13.91 3.23 2.13
N GLU A 55 -15.17 2.98 1.79
CA GLU A 55 -16.19 2.57 2.76
C GLU A 55 -15.99 1.11 3.15
N ALA A 56 -15.71 0.25 2.18
CA ALA A 56 -15.40 -1.16 2.43
C ALA A 56 -14.10 -1.32 3.22
N ASP A 57 -13.05 -0.60 2.85
CA ASP A 57 -11.73 -0.65 3.48
C ASP A 57 -11.78 -0.28 4.97
N LYS A 58 -12.57 0.74 5.33
CA LYS A 58 -12.78 1.14 6.74
C LYS A 58 -13.49 0.09 7.59
N GLN A 59 -14.23 -0.82 6.98
CA GLN A 59 -14.93 -1.89 7.70
C GLN A 59 -14.04 -3.13 7.94
N VAL A 60 -12.85 -3.16 7.35
CA VAL A 60 -11.92 -4.29 7.49
C VAL A 60 -11.20 -4.22 8.82
N ASP A 61 -11.25 -5.32 9.58
CA ASP A 61 -10.53 -5.47 10.85
C ASP A 61 -9.07 -5.88 10.64
N TYR A 62 -8.24 -4.92 10.24
CA TYR A 62 -6.82 -5.12 9.97
C TYR A 62 -6.03 -5.65 11.18
N VAL A 63 -6.46 -5.34 12.40
CA VAL A 63 -5.77 -5.76 13.64
C VAL A 63 -5.85 -7.27 13.84
N ASN A 64 -6.86 -7.93 13.28
CA ASN A 64 -7.05 -9.38 13.41
C ASN A 64 -6.73 -10.17 12.13
N ILE A 65 -6.36 -9.49 11.04
CA ILE A 65 -5.92 -10.15 9.80
C ILE A 65 -4.48 -10.65 9.95
N ARG A 66 -4.27 -11.92 9.59
CA ARG A 66 -2.95 -12.55 9.51
C ARG A 66 -2.75 -13.12 8.12
N ALA A 67 -1.61 -12.79 7.51
CA ALA A 67 -1.27 -13.24 6.18
C ALA A 67 0.26 -13.31 6.02
N GLU A 68 0.72 -14.22 5.16
CA GLU A 68 2.14 -14.25 4.80
C GLU A 68 2.55 -12.95 4.09
N PRO A 69 3.80 -12.48 4.29
CA PRO A 69 4.32 -11.33 3.55
C PRO A 69 4.24 -11.54 2.03
N LEU A 70 4.07 -10.45 1.30
CA LEU A 70 4.12 -10.48 -0.16
C LEU A 70 5.52 -10.85 -0.65
N ASN A 71 5.59 -11.75 -1.63
CA ASN A 71 6.85 -12.10 -2.26
C ASN A 71 7.41 -10.92 -3.06
N PRO A 72 8.75 -10.77 -3.13
CA PRO A 72 9.36 -9.79 -4.01
C PRO A 72 9.11 -10.15 -5.48
N VAL A 73 9.10 -9.15 -6.36
CA VAL A 73 9.06 -9.37 -7.81
C VAL A 73 10.41 -9.92 -8.26
N GLN A 74 10.39 -11.07 -8.95
CA GLN A 74 11.58 -11.67 -9.57
C GLN A 74 11.63 -11.26 -11.05
N HIS A 75 12.82 -10.91 -11.55
CA HIS A 75 13.09 -10.50 -12.93
C HIS A 75 13.78 -11.63 -13.71
#